data_AF-A0A316I960-F1
#
_entry.id   AF-A0A316I960-F1
#
_cell.length_a   1.000
_cell.length_b   1.000
_cell.length_c   1.000
_cell.angle_alpha   90.00
_cell.angle_beta   90.00
_cell.angle_gamma   90.00
#
_symmetry.space_group_name_H-M   'P 1'
#
loop_
_entity.id
_entity.type
_entity.pdbx_description
1 polymer ?
#
loop_
_entity_poly.entity_id
_entity_poly.type
_entity_poly.pdbx_seq_one_letter_code
_entity_poly.pdbx_strand_id
1 'polypeptide(L)'
;MDLFVSTRPDGSGFYGSPPLAPGARCTFDPDVFFAQVPPRELDPYDGMVVHESPRDVVAWPCRIWRVTDVGPPVSEHPHLKFSRVRELTVVEELPSWQFFGPRGDQVLTILDQAARLRHDQVDRIAAMDGTHERRLYEKHWDDGWGNSYLEVHRAVERAAEYRDDEMWRDARDCAVAAAWGLEQDLYTPAEREVLARRWTSVMGTHT
;
A
#
# COMPACT_ATOMS: atom_id res chain seq x y z
N MET A 1 11.87 -18.04 6.77
CA MET A 1 10.83 -17.20 6.14
C MET A 1 11.05 -15.80 6.67
N ASP A 2 11.10 -14.79 5.81
CA ASP A 2 11.17 -13.41 6.27
C ASP A 2 9.80 -12.96 6.80
N LEU A 3 9.82 -12.14 7.85
CA LEU A 3 8.62 -11.55 8.44
C LEU A 3 8.76 -10.04 8.46
N PHE A 4 7.62 -9.35 8.37
CA PHE A 4 7.57 -7.91 8.21
C PHE A 4 6.63 -7.27 9.22
N VAL A 5 7.01 -6.14 9.78
CA VAL A 5 6.09 -5.23 10.49
C VAL A 5 6.05 -3.90 9.76
N SER A 6 4.91 -3.22 9.82
CA SER A 6 4.78 -1.87 9.30
C SER A 6 4.32 -0.90 10.38
N THR A 7 4.69 0.36 10.21
CA THR A 7 4.20 1.47 11.02
C THR A 7 3.77 2.61 10.12
N ARG A 8 3.02 3.57 10.65
CA ARG A 8 2.88 4.86 9.97
C ARG A 8 4.23 5.59 9.92
N PRO A 9 4.41 6.59 9.04
CA PRO A 9 5.66 7.34 8.91
C PRO A 9 6.09 8.04 10.20
N ASP A 10 5.13 8.48 11.01
CA ASP A 10 5.34 9.10 12.32
C ASP A 10 5.65 8.09 13.44
N GLY A 11 5.72 6.79 13.12
CA GLY A 11 5.93 5.70 14.07
C GLY A 11 4.67 5.24 14.80
N SER A 12 3.52 5.89 14.59
CA SER A 12 2.25 5.46 15.18
C SER A 12 1.78 4.12 14.59
N GLY A 13 0.95 3.41 15.36
CA GLY A 13 0.51 2.04 15.02
C GLY A 13 1.51 0.95 15.43
N PHE A 14 2.66 1.32 15.99
CA PHE A 14 3.53 0.40 16.72
C PHE A 14 3.28 0.50 18.22
N TYR A 15 3.06 -0.64 18.86
CA TYR A 15 2.76 -0.73 20.29
C TYR A 15 3.81 -1.55 21.05
N GLY A 16 5.05 -1.52 20.58
CA GLY A 16 6.18 -2.18 21.23
C GLY A 16 7.20 -1.20 21.81
N SER A 17 8.07 -1.73 22.67
CA SER A 17 9.20 -1.00 23.26
C SER A 17 10.48 -1.84 23.16
N PRO A 18 11.65 -1.24 22.82
CA PRO A 18 11.84 0.14 22.39
C PRO A 18 11.27 0.39 20.98
N PRO A 19 11.25 1.65 20.48
CA PRO A 19 10.90 1.95 19.09
C PRO A 19 11.71 1.15 18.08
N LEU A 20 11.13 0.89 16.91
CA LEU A 20 11.78 0.12 15.84
C LEU A 20 13.05 0.82 15.34
N ALA A 21 14.16 0.09 15.41
CA ALA A 21 15.46 0.47 14.87
C ALA A 21 16.27 -0.79 14.59
N PRO A 22 17.18 -0.82 13.59
CA PRO A 22 17.98 -2.01 13.28
C PRO A 22 18.71 -2.55 14.53
N GLY A 23 18.55 -3.85 14.79
CA GLY A 23 19.08 -4.55 15.96
C GLY A 23 18.25 -4.43 17.25
N ALA A 24 17.18 -3.63 17.26
CA ALA A 24 16.33 -3.50 18.44
C ALA A 24 15.50 -4.77 18.66
N ARG A 25 15.56 -5.33 19.87
CA ARG A 25 14.64 -6.36 20.35
C ARG A 25 13.44 -5.68 21.00
N CYS A 26 12.30 -5.76 20.34
CA CYS A 26 11.07 -5.12 20.77
C CYS A 26 10.14 -6.11 21.47
N THR A 27 9.43 -5.63 22.48
CA THR A 27 8.37 -6.38 23.16
C THR A 27 7.09 -5.57 23.16
N PHE A 28 5.95 -6.23 22.97
CA PHE A 28 4.64 -5.60 23.03
C PHE A 28 4.42 -4.97 24.40
N ASP A 29 3.99 -3.72 24.40
CA ASP A 29 3.70 -2.93 25.58
C ASP A 29 2.18 -2.62 25.63
N PRO A 30 1.41 -3.34 26.47
CA PRO A 30 -0.02 -3.12 26.60
C PRO A 30 -0.36 -1.70 27.04
N ASP A 31 0.49 -1.03 27.81
CA ASP A 31 0.22 0.32 28.30
C ASP A 31 0.31 1.33 27.16
N VAL A 32 1.25 1.14 26.22
CA VAL A 32 1.35 1.94 24.98
C VAL A 32 0.10 1.76 24.10
N PHE A 33 -0.45 0.54 24.05
CA PHE A 33 -1.67 0.25 23.30
C PHE A 33 -2.92 0.85 23.98
N PHE A 34 -3.13 0.57 25.26
CA PHE A 34 -4.31 1.04 26.01
C PHE A 34 -4.27 2.54 26.36
N ALA A 35 -3.14 3.22 26.15
CA ALA A 35 -3.11 4.69 26.13
C ALA A 35 -3.95 5.29 24.98
N GLN A 36 -4.24 4.52 23.92
CA GLN A 36 -4.95 4.98 22.72
C GLN A 36 -6.36 4.43 22.59
N VAL A 37 -6.68 3.34 23.31
CA VAL A 37 -7.99 2.69 23.25
C VAL A 37 -8.46 2.25 24.65
N PRO A 38 -9.78 2.23 24.93
CA PRO A 38 -10.29 1.75 26.21
C PRO A 38 -9.82 0.31 26.51
N PRO A 39 -9.54 -0.02 27.78
CA PRO A 39 -9.18 -1.38 28.17
C PRO A 39 -10.25 -2.40 27.74
N ARG A 40 -9.81 -3.43 27.01
CA ARG A 40 -10.64 -4.53 26.50
C ARG A 40 -9.79 -5.76 26.22
N GLU A 41 -10.45 -6.88 25.95
CA GLU A 41 -9.77 -8.04 25.40
C GLU A 41 -9.17 -7.70 24.03
N LEU A 42 -7.91 -8.08 23.83
CA LEU A 42 -7.17 -7.81 22.61
C LEU A 42 -7.55 -8.81 21.52
N ASP A 43 -7.98 -8.29 20.38
CA ASP A 43 -8.29 -9.03 19.18
C ASP A 43 -7.01 -9.35 18.38
N PRO A 44 -7.11 -10.10 17.27
CA PRO A 44 -5.94 -10.51 16.47
C PRO A 44 -5.22 -9.35 15.79
N TYR A 45 -5.91 -8.23 15.52
CA TYR A 45 -5.37 -7.04 14.86
C TYR A 45 -4.69 -6.08 15.84
N ASP A 46 -4.87 -6.30 17.14
CA ASP A 46 -4.32 -5.44 18.18
C ASP A 46 -2.85 -5.73 18.49
N GLY A 47 -2.10 -4.68 18.79
CA GLY A 47 -0.72 -4.77 19.25
C GLY A 47 0.29 -4.99 18.13
N MET A 48 1.30 -5.82 18.38
CA MET A 48 2.37 -6.09 17.40
C MET A 48 1.96 -7.23 16.48
N VAL A 49 1.80 -6.92 15.19
CA VAL A 49 1.47 -7.88 14.13
C VAL A 49 2.64 -8.02 13.15
N VAL A 50 2.90 -9.24 12.72
CA VAL A 50 3.89 -9.56 11.67
C VAL A 50 3.20 -10.19 10.47
N HIS A 51 3.72 -9.90 9.29
CA HIS A 51 3.19 -10.33 8.00
C HIS A 51 4.23 -11.16 7.27
N GLU A 52 3.77 -12.11 6.44
CA GLU A 52 4.65 -12.92 5.59
C GLU A 52 5.11 -12.18 4.33
N SER A 53 4.42 -11.08 3.99
CA SER A 53 4.71 -10.24 2.85
C SER A 53 4.59 -8.76 3.22
N PRO A 54 5.48 -7.87 2.70
CA PRO A 54 5.33 -6.43 2.85
C PRO A 54 4.05 -5.89 2.20
N ARG A 55 3.40 -6.67 1.32
CA ARG A 55 2.12 -6.31 0.66
C ARG A 55 0.89 -6.48 1.56
N ASP A 56 1.01 -7.32 2.60
CA ASP A 56 -0.11 -7.65 3.48
C ASP A 56 -0.25 -6.69 4.67
N VAL A 57 0.63 -5.69 4.76
CA VAL A 57 0.62 -4.70 5.84
C VAL A 57 -0.56 -3.73 5.71
N VAL A 58 -0.85 -2.99 6.79
CA VAL A 58 -2.21 -2.51 7.05
C VAL A 58 -2.58 -1.20 6.33
N ALA A 59 -1.62 -0.33 5.99
CA ALA A 59 -1.93 0.98 5.39
C ALA A 59 -0.74 1.62 4.67
N TRP A 60 -1.03 2.54 3.73
CA TRP A 60 -0.08 3.47 3.13
C TRP A 60 -0.46 4.93 3.49
N PRO A 61 0.50 5.86 3.68
CA PRO A 61 1.95 5.66 3.69
C PRO A 61 2.41 4.85 4.91
N CYS A 62 3.51 4.11 4.77
CA CYS A 62 4.07 3.31 5.85
C CYS A 62 5.60 3.26 5.82
N ARG A 63 6.17 2.81 6.92
CA ARG A 63 7.54 2.29 7.03
C ARG A 63 7.44 0.78 7.15
N ILE A 64 8.35 0.07 6.49
CA ILE A 64 8.36 -1.40 6.47
C ILE A 64 9.66 -1.86 7.10
N TRP A 65 9.57 -2.86 7.97
CA TRP A 65 10.69 -3.39 8.71
C TRP A 65 10.75 -4.88 8.55
N ARG A 66 11.92 -5.40 8.17
CA ARG A 66 12.18 -6.83 8.20
C ARG A 66 12.56 -7.22 9.63
N VAL A 67 11.98 -8.30 10.13
CA VAL A 67 12.15 -8.75 11.52
C VAL A 67 12.57 -10.22 11.60
N THR A 68 13.21 -10.59 12.70
CA THR A 68 13.64 -11.94 13.05
C THR A 68 13.35 -12.22 14.52
N ASP A 69 13.70 -13.41 15.01
CA ASP A 69 13.56 -13.83 16.42
C ASP A 69 12.15 -13.56 16.96
N VAL A 70 11.17 -13.84 16.10
CA VAL A 70 9.77 -13.59 16.39
C VAL A 70 9.28 -14.64 17.38
N GLY A 71 8.72 -14.18 18.50
CA GLY A 71 8.15 -15.05 19.52
C GLY A 71 6.94 -15.84 18.99
N PRO A 72 6.48 -16.86 19.73
CA PRO A 72 5.33 -17.66 19.31
C PRO A 72 4.09 -16.76 19.10
N PRO A 73 3.26 -17.04 18.07
CA PRO A 73 2.01 -16.33 17.86
C PRO A 73 1.14 -16.37 19.12
N VAL A 74 0.55 -15.23 19.47
CA VAL A 74 -0.38 -15.11 20.62
C VAL A 74 -1.74 -15.71 20.28
N SER A 75 -2.09 -15.74 18.99
CA SER A 75 -3.29 -16.39 18.49
C SER A 75 -3.09 -16.86 17.06
N GLU A 76 -3.53 -18.08 16.76
CA GLU A 76 -3.49 -18.65 15.42
C GLU A 76 -4.82 -18.37 14.71
N HIS A 77 -4.76 -17.59 13.64
CA HIS A 77 -5.90 -17.35 12.77
C HIS A 77 -5.53 -17.80 11.37
N PRO A 78 -5.75 -19.09 11.01
CA PRO A 78 -5.21 -19.69 9.79
C PRO A 78 -5.73 -19.06 8.49
N HIS A 79 -6.77 -18.22 8.56
CA HIS A 79 -7.32 -17.46 7.44
C HIS A 79 -6.74 -16.05 7.32
N LEU A 80 -5.94 -15.59 8.29
CA LEU A 80 -5.29 -14.28 8.29
C LEU A 80 -3.85 -14.44 7.80
N LYS A 81 -3.39 -13.51 6.97
CA LYS A 81 -2.02 -13.45 6.43
C LYS A 81 -1.02 -12.77 7.38
N PHE A 82 -1.37 -12.72 8.66
CA PHE A 82 -0.58 -12.08 9.69
C PHE A 82 -0.74 -12.80 11.03
N SER A 83 0.25 -12.64 11.89
CA SER A 83 0.27 -13.21 13.24
C SER A 83 0.53 -12.12 14.26
N ARG A 84 -0.23 -12.13 15.35
CA ARG A 84 0.04 -11.28 16.51
C ARG A 84 1.14 -11.89 17.36
N VAL A 85 2.13 -11.10 17.75
CA VAL A 85 3.33 -11.56 18.45
C VAL A 85 3.63 -10.67 19.66
N ARG A 86 4.37 -11.20 20.64
CA ARG A 86 4.81 -10.43 21.82
C ARG A 86 6.21 -9.88 21.71
N GLU A 87 7.05 -10.48 20.88
CA GLU A 87 8.45 -10.09 20.76
C GLU A 87 8.95 -10.33 19.34
N LEU A 88 9.89 -9.48 18.91
CA LEU A 88 10.61 -9.58 17.65
C LEU A 88 11.95 -8.82 17.76
N THR A 89 12.86 -9.10 16.85
CA THR A 89 14.10 -8.32 16.65
C THR A 89 14.06 -7.67 15.27
N VAL A 90 14.29 -6.37 15.19
CA VAL A 90 14.35 -5.63 13.92
C VAL A 90 15.67 -5.92 13.22
N VAL A 91 15.61 -6.28 11.95
CA VAL A 91 16.80 -6.50 11.12
C VAL A 91 17.18 -5.22 10.37
N GLU A 92 16.26 -4.69 9.58
CA GLU A 92 16.48 -3.48 8.78
C GLU A 92 15.16 -2.79 8.43
N GLU A 93 15.25 -1.52 8.06
CA GLU A 93 14.15 -0.81 7.40
C GLU A 93 14.23 -1.08 5.89
N LEU A 94 13.10 -1.45 5.29
CA LEU A 94 12.96 -1.66 3.86
C LEU A 94 12.37 -0.41 3.20
N PRO A 95 12.67 -0.18 1.91
CA PRO A 95 11.99 0.86 1.15
C PRO A 95 10.47 0.67 1.19
N SER A 96 9.74 1.73 1.56
CA SER A 96 8.29 1.67 1.72
C SER A 96 7.56 1.18 0.46
N TRP A 97 8.11 1.45 -0.73
CA TRP A 97 7.50 1.02 -2.00
C TRP A 97 7.29 -0.49 -2.12
N GLN A 98 8.00 -1.31 -1.34
CA GLN A 98 7.77 -2.77 -1.33
C GLN A 98 6.33 -3.14 -0.93
N PHE A 99 5.60 -2.23 -0.28
CA PHE A 99 4.16 -2.32 -0.07
C PHE A 99 3.37 -2.64 -1.35
N PHE A 100 3.78 -2.03 -2.47
CA PHE A 100 3.12 -2.18 -3.76
C PHE A 100 3.64 -3.39 -4.56
N GLY A 101 4.56 -4.18 -4.01
CA GLY A 101 5.11 -5.37 -4.66
C GLY A 101 6.34 -5.10 -5.56
N PRO A 102 6.67 -6.02 -6.48
CA PRO A 102 7.94 -6.01 -7.22
C PRO A 102 8.23 -4.78 -8.09
N ARG A 103 7.20 -4.03 -8.48
CA ARG A 103 7.30 -2.79 -9.27
C ARG A 103 6.82 -1.56 -8.48
N GLY A 104 6.90 -1.64 -7.15
CA GLY A 104 6.35 -0.60 -6.29
C GLY A 104 7.05 0.75 -6.43
N ASP A 105 8.32 0.77 -6.83
CA ASP A 105 9.08 1.97 -7.19
C ASP A 105 8.47 2.71 -8.39
N GLN A 106 8.00 1.96 -9.39
CA GLN A 106 7.26 2.51 -10.53
C GLN A 106 5.87 3.02 -10.09
N VAL A 107 5.21 2.35 -9.14
CA VAL A 107 3.98 2.85 -8.53
C VAL A 107 4.24 4.19 -7.82
N LEU A 108 5.33 4.34 -7.08
CA LEU A 108 5.68 5.63 -6.47
C LEU A 108 5.91 6.73 -7.51
N THR A 109 6.47 6.39 -8.67
CA THR A 109 6.64 7.36 -9.78
C THR A 109 5.28 7.86 -10.27
N ILE A 110 4.30 6.96 -10.42
CA ILE A 110 2.92 7.32 -10.81
C ILE A 110 2.28 8.19 -9.71
N LEU A 111 2.46 7.86 -8.44
CA LEU A 111 1.94 8.66 -7.32
C LEU A 111 2.55 10.07 -7.29
N ASP A 112 3.86 10.22 -7.48
CA ASP A 112 4.53 11.53 -7.55
C ASP A 112 4.06 12.36 -8.74
N GLN A 113 3.86 11.71 -9.89
CA GLN A 113 3.30 12.32 -11.08
C GLN A 113 1.84 12.77 -10.87
N ALA A 114 1.01 11.93 -10.26
CA ALA A 114 -0.38 12.24 -9.90
C ALA A 114 -0.45 13.43 -8.94
N ALA A 115 0.47 13.51 -7.97
CA ALA A 115 0.55 14.64 -7.04
C ALA A 115 0.87 15.99 -7.70
N ARG A 116 1.41 15.95 -8.93
CA ARG A 116 1.90 17.12 -9.68
C ARG A 116 1.17 17.30 -11.01
N LEU A 117 -0.02 16.71 -11.15
CA LEU A 117 -0.84 16.85 -12.35
C LEU A 117 -1.13 18.32 -12.65
N ARG A 118 -0.92 18.70 -13.89
CA ARG A 118 -1.25 20.04 -14.42
C ARG A 118 -2.51 19.98 -15.25
N HIS A 119 -3.18 21.14 -15.40
CA HIS A 119 -4.37 21.27 -16.23
C HIS A 119 -4.15 20.78 -17.68
N ASP A 120 -3.03 21.14 -18.32
CA ASP A 120 -2.73 20.69 -19.68
C ASP A 120 -2.60 19.16 -19.80
N GLN A 121 -2.16 18.48 -18.74
CA GLN A 121 -2.06 17.02 -18.70
C GLN A 121 -3.44 16.39 -18.49
N VAL A 122 -4.25 16.95 -17.60
CA VAL A 122 -5.63 16.52 -17.36
C VAL A 122 -6.46 16.64 -18.65
N ASP A 123 -6.37 17.77 -19.35
CA ASP A 123 -7.06 18.00 -20.63
C ASP A 123 -6.66 16.96 -21.68
N ARG A 124 -5.36 16.64 -21.77
CA ARG A 124 -4.85 15.64 -22.70
C ARG A 124 -5.29 14.22 -22.35
N ILE A 125 -5.34 13.87 -21.07
CA ILE A 125 -5.86 12.57 -20.63
C ILE A 125 -7.36 12.48 -20.98
N ALA A 126 -8.15 13.49 -20.65
CA ALA A 126 -9.59 13.53 -20.90
C ALA A 126 -9.95 13.50 -22.41
N ALA A 127 -9.07 14.00 -23.28
CA ALA A 127 -9.25 13.93 -24.73
C ALA A 127 -9.02 12.52 -25.32
N MET A 128 -8.49 11.57 -24.55
CA MET A 128 -8.23 10.19 -25.00
C MET A 128 -9.36 9.24 -24.61
N ASP A 129 -9.65 8.24 -25.44
CA ASP A 129 -10.61 7.19 -25.11
C ASP A 129 -10.09 6.28 -23.97
N GLY A 130 -10.76 6.34 -22.82
CA GLY A 130 -10.54 5.50 -21.64
C GLY A 130 -11.51 4.34 -21.49
N THR A 131 -12.39 4.07 -22.47
CA THR A 131 -13.47 3.08 -22.31
C THR A 131 -12.96 1.68 -22.00
N HIS A 132 -11.92 1.22 -22.69
CA HIS A 132 -11.36 -0.12 -22.46
C HIS A 132 -10.60 -0.19 -21.12
N GLU A 133 -9.79 0.81 -20.82
CA GLU A 133 -9.09 0.96 -19.53
C GLU A 133 -10.08 0.88 -18.37
N ARG A 134 -11.15 1.67 -18.42
CA ARG A 134 -12.20 1.70 -17.38
C ARG A 134 -12.89 0.36 -17.22
N ARG A 135 -13.19 -0.36 -18.30
CA ARG A 135 -13.76 -1.71 -18.22
C ARG A 135 -12.83 -2.71 -17.55
N LEU A 136 -11.53 -2.66 -17.82
CA LEU A 136 -10.55 -3.54 -17.18
C LEU A 136 -10.38 -3.20 -15.70
N TYR A 137 -10.43 -1.91 -15.37
CA TYR A 137 -10.46 -1.43 -14.01
C TYR A 137 -11.71 -1.92 -13.26
N GLU A 138 -12.90 -1.69 -13.80
CA GLU A 138 -14.18 -2.10 -13.20
C GLU A 138 -14.31 -3.61 -13.05
N LYS A 139 -13.83 -4.38 -14.04
CA LYS A 139 -13.87 -5.86 -14.01
C LYS A 139 -13.23 -6.43 -12.75
N HIS A 140 -12.14 -5.84 -12.28
CA HIS A 140 -11.39 -6.35 -11.13
C HIS A 140 -11.68 -5.58 -9.83
N TRP A 141 -12.56 -4.60 -9.86
CA TRP A 141 -13.01 -3.86 -8.68
C TRP A 141 -13.76 -4.75 -7.68
N ASP A 142 -14.52 -5.73 -8.18
CA ASP A 142 -15.36 -6.63 -7.38
C ASP A 142 -14.67 -7.96 -6.98
N ASP A 143 -13.50 -8.28 -7.57
CA ASP A 143 -12.84 -9.59 -7.46
C ASP A 143 -12.04 -9.83 -6.16
N GLY A 144 -12.22 -8.97 -5.15
CA GLY A 144 -11.68 -9.20 -3.80
C GLY A 144 -10.27 -8.64 -3.61
N TRP A 145 -10.21 -7.55 -2.86
CA TRP A 145 -9.06 -6.67 -2.70
C TRP A 145 -7.91 -7.29 -1.88
N GLY A 146 -6.68 -7.07 -2.33
CA GLY A 146 -5.53 -6.93 -1.43
C GLY A 146 -5.45 -5.50 -0.88
N ASN A 147 -5.12 -5.31 0.40
CA ASN A 147 -5.00 -3.99 1.05
C ASN A 147 -4.17 -2.98 0.23
N SER A 148 -3.15 -3.46 -0.50
CA SER A 148 -2.29 -2.63 -1.35
C SER A 148 -3.04 -1.84 -2.42
N TYR A 149 -4.10 -2.37 -3.02
CA TYR A 149 -4.79 -1.73 -4.15
C TYR A 149 -5.73 -0.60 -3.73
N LEU A 150 -6.42 -0.78 -2.59
CA LEU A 150 -7.24 0.27 -1.99
C LEU A 150 -6.36 1.44 -1.60
N GLU A 151 -5.16 1.11 -1.12
CA GLU A 151 -4.17 2.09 -0.78
C GLU A 151 -3.52 2.77 -1.99
N VAL A 152 -3.40 2.13 -3.16
CA VAL A 152 -3.05 2.82 -4.42
C VAL A 152 -4.11 3.86 -4.77
N HIS A 153 -5.40 3.49 -4.76
CA HIS A 153 -6.50 4.42 -5.04
C HIS A 153 -6.47 5.60 -4.07
N ARG A 154 -6.43 5.33 -2.77
CA ARG A 154 -6.34 6.36 -1.73
C ARG A 154 -5.05 7.17 -1.83
N ALA A 155 -3.94 6.57 -2.23
CA ALA A 155 -2.68 7.29 -2.41
C ALA A 155 -2.77 8.27 -3.58
N VAL A 156 -3.36 7.88 -4.71
CA VAL A 156 -3.63 8.79 -5.84
C VAL A 156 -4.59 9.90 -5.42
N GLU A 157 -5.66 9.57 -4.70
CA GLU A 157 -6.62 10.56 -4.20
C GLU A 157 -6.02 11.55 -3.21
N ARG A 158 -5.10 11.11 -2.34
CA ARG A 158 -4.36 11.97 -1.40
C ARG A 158 -3.31 12.82 -2.12
N ALA A 159 -2.71 12.27 -3.18
CA ALA A 159 -1.68 12.93 -3.96
C ALA A 159 -2.26 14.08 -4.79
N ALA A 160 -3.35 13.83 -5.51
CA ALA A 160 -4.01 14.83 -6.31
C ALA A 160 -4.80 15.81 -5.41
N GLU A 161 -4.66 17.12 -5.66
CA GLU A 161 -5.51 18.12 -5.00
C GLU A 161 -6.99 17.78 -5.26
N TYR A 162 -7.78 17.62 -4.20
CA TYR A 162 -9.19 17.26 -4.34
C TYR A 162 -9.92 18.37 -5.11
N ARG A 163 -10.31 18.04 -6.34
CA ARG A 163 -11.14 18.87 -7.19
C ARG A 163 -12.34 18.04 -7.62
N ASP A 164 -13.53 18.51 -7.30
CA ASP A 164 -14.79 17.88 -7.67
C ASP A 164 -15.15 18.22 -9.13
N ASP A 165 -14.25 17.83 -10.03
CA ASP A 165 -14.33 18.05 -11.47
C ASP A 165 -14.16 16.69 -12.17
N GLU A 166 -15.02 16.41 -13.14
CA GLU A 166 -15.07 15.13 -13.85
C GLU A 166 -13.74 14.81 -14.56
N MET A 167 -13.07 15.81 -15.14
CA MET A 167 -11.81 15.63 -15.83
C MET A 167 -10.69 15.28 -14.85
N TRP A 168 -10.70 15.91 -13.66
CA TRP A 168 -9.74 15.59 -12.60
C TRP A 168 -10.01 14.23 -11.96
N ARG A 169 -11.26 13.77 -11.91
CA ARG A 169 -11.59 12.40 -11.51
C ARG A 169 -11.06 11.40 -12.55
N ASP A 170 -11.34 11.61 -13.83
CA ASP A 170 -10.88 10.73 -14.91
C ASP A 170 -9.34 10.66 -15.01
N ALA A 171 -8.63 11.78 -14.77
CA ALA A 171 -7.17 11.77 -14.71
C ALA A 171 -6.61 10.96 -13.52
N ARG A 172 -7.30 10.97 -12.36
CA ARG A 172 -6.94 10.14 -11.20
C ARG A 172 -7.21 8.67 -11.46
N ASP A 173 -8.37 8.35 -12.03
CA ASP A 173 -8.72 6.98 -12.41
C ASP A 173 -7.72 6.40 -13.41
N CYS A 174 -7.26 7.24 -14.36
CA CYS A 174 -6.19 6.89 -15.30
C CYS A 174 -4.86 6.59 -14.58
N ALA A 175 -4.49 7.36 -13.55
CA ALA A 175 -3.29 7.09 -12.74
C ALA A 175 -3.40 5.76 -11.97
N VAL A 176 -4.57 5.50 -11.38
CA VAL A 176 -4.85 4.24 -10.67
C VAL A 176 -4.77 3.06 -11.65
N ALA A 177 -5.39 3.18 -12.82
CA ALA A 177 -5.32 2.17 -13.86
C ALA A 177 -3.86 1.88 -14.28
N ALA A 178 -3.05 2.92 -14.51
CA ALA A 178 -1.64 2.75 -14.84
C ALA A 178 -0.85 2.04 -13.74
N ALA A 179 -1.11 2.37 -12.47
CA ALA A 179 -0.49 1.70 -11.33
C ALA A 179 -0.92 0.22 -11.23
N TRP A 180 -2.19 -0.08 -11.53
CA TRP A 180 -2.70 -1.45 -11.59
C TRP A 180 -2.11 -2.25 -12.76
N GLY A 181 -1.84 -1.57 -13.89
CA GLY A 181 -1.11 -2.14 -15.02
C GLY A 181 0.32 -2.56 -14.69
N LEU A 182 0.86 -2.24 -13.51
CA LEU A 182 2.13 -2.76 -13.02
C LEU A 182 2.01 -4.10 -12.30
N GLU A 183 0.79 -4.52 -11.94
CA GLU A 183 0.56 -5.82 -11.32
C GLU A 183 0.61 -6.94 -12.37
N GLN A 184 1.52 -7.89 -12.15
CA GLN A 184 1.75 -8.97 -13.10
C GLN A 184 0.79 -10.15 -12.92
N ASP A 185 0.25 -10.34 -11.72
CA ASP A 185 -0.57 -11.50 -11.38
C ASP A 185 -2.06 -11.31 -11.73
N LEU A 186 -2.52 -10.06 -11.84
CA LEU A 186 -3.93 -9.73 -12.13
C LEU A 186 -4.23 -9.56 -13.61
N TYR A 187 -3.27 -9.05 -14.39
CA TYR A 187 -3.51 -8.62 -15.76
C TYR A 187 -2.54 -9.30 -16.72
N THR A 188 -3.06 -9.73 -17.87
CA THR A 188 -2.22 -10.17 -18.98
C THR A 188 -1.35 -9.02 -19.51
N PRO A 189 -0.23 -9.30 -20.22
CA PRO A 189 0.59 -8.24 -20.82
C PRO A 189 -0.19 -7.23 -21.66
N ALA A 190 -1.16 -7.70 -22.46
CA ALA A 190 -1.99 -6.84 -23.29
C ALA A 190 -2.95 -5.96 -22.48
N GLU A 191 -3.55 -6.49 -21.41
CA GLU A 191 -4.40 -5.71 -20.50
C GLU A 191 -3.59 -4.63 -19.77
N ARG A 192 -2.36 -4.94 -19.36
CA ARG A 192 -1.44 -3.97 -18.74
C ARG A 192 -1.07 -2.83 -19.69
N GLU A 193 -0.84 -3.13 -20.96
CA GLU A 193 -0.62 -2.09 -21.98
C GLU A 193 -1.83 -1.17 -22.13
N VAL A 194 -3.04 -1.72 -22.12
CA VAL A 194 -4.28 -0.92 -22.17
C VAL A 194 -4.40 -0.01 -20.96
N LEU A 195 -4.17 -0.55 -19.76
CA LEU A 195 -4.23 0.19 -18.49
C LEU A 195 -3.19 1.31 -18.38
N ALA A 196 -1.99 1.11 -18.92
CA ALA A 196 -0.92 2.11 -18.87
C ALA A 196 -0.99 3.14 -20.01
N ARG A 197 -1.75 2.88 -21.09
CA ARG A 197 -1.65 3.61 -22.35
C ARG A 197 -1.86 5.12 -22.21
N ARG A 198 -2.96 5.54 -21.59
CA ARG A 198 -3.33 6.96 -21.50
C ARG A 198 -2.32 7.72 -20.65
N TRP A 199 -2.03 7.17 -19.48
CA TRP A 199 -1.07 7.74 -18.56
C TRP A 199 0.32 7.89 -19.19
N THR A 200 0.87 6.81 -19.76
CA THR A 200 2.22 6.84 -20.37
C THR A 200 2.29 7.73 -21.62
N SER A 201 1.19 7.90 -22.36
CA SER A 201 1.14 8.81 -23.51
C SER A 201 1.25 10.30 -23.11
N VAL A 202 0.82 10.65 -21.89
CA VAL A 202 0.82 12.03 -21.39
C VAL A 202 2.02 12.29 -20.46
N MET A 203 2.36 11.33 -19.61
CA MET A 203 3.37 11.45 -18.56
C MET A 203 4.75 10.89 -18.96
N GLY A 204 4.82 10.10 -20.04
CA GLY A 204 6.01 9.34 -20.42
C GLY A 204 6.08 7.95 -19.77
N THR A 205 7.04 7.14 -20.20
CA THR A 205 7.23 5.77 -19.68
C THR A 205 7.84 5.74 -18.29
N HIS A 206 7.38 4.81 -17.45
CA HIS A 206 7.98 4.45 -16.17
C HIS A 206 9.10 3.45 -16.43
N THR A 207 10.33 3.92 -16.68
CA THR A 207 11.53 3.07 -16.68
C THR A 207 12.03 2.83 -15.28
#